data_AF-A0A6V8NSR9-F1
#
_entry.id   AF-A0A6V8NSR9-F1
#
_cell.length_a   1.000
_cell.length_b   1.000
_cell.length_c   1.000
_cell.angle_alpha   90.00
_cell.angle_beta   90.00
_cell.angle_gamma   90.00
#
_symmetry.space_group_name_H-M   'P 1'
#
loop_
_entity.id
_entity.type
_entity.pdbx_description
1 polymer ?
#
loop_
_entity_poly.entity_id
_entity_poly.type
_entity_poly.pdbx_seq_one_letter_code
_entity_poly.pdbx_strand_id
1 'polypeptide(L)'
;EKSPDRDQARTELGLDRRRFTVGVMGGSQGARSINAAALKVYERLRDRSDLQMLHITGRGHFAEVENELDIIKERKGGALYHIFPYMEEMNLFYQACDVVVARSGATTVAEISFFGLPSILIPYPYATQDHQRLNAEVLANKGAALVILDKDLKGEILAQKIRELMEGRGGYEEMQKRAREMGAGNAGERMVEALLELTFQ
;
A
#
# COMPACT_ATOMS: atom_id res chain seq x y z
N GLU A 1 -9.15 20.44 -7.46
CA GLU A 1 -10.42 19.71 -7.74
C GLU A 1 -10.86 18.97 -6.49
N LYS A 2 -12.15 18.59 -6.38
CA LYS A 2 -12.58 17.69 -5.31
C LYS A 2 -11.94 16.33 -5.57
N SER A 3 -11.25 15.78 -4.57
CA SER A 3 -10.72 14.41 -4.65
C SER A 3 -11.87 13.44 -4.97
N PRO A 4 -11.71 12.50 -5.91
CA PRO A 4 -12.75 11.57 -6.31
C PRO A 4 -13.18 10.71 -5.11
N ASP A 5 -14.46 10.36 -5.02
CA ASP A 5 -14.87 9.38 -4.02
C ASP A 5 -14.31 7.98 -4.39
N ARG A 6 -14.26 7.08 -3.40
CA ARG A 6 -13.69 5.73 -3.55
C ARG A 6 -14.30 4.96 -4.73
N ASP A 7 -15.61 5.07 -4.93
CA ASP A 7 -16.32 4.31 -5.94
C ASP A 7 -16.03 4.83 -7.35
N GLN A 8 -15.92 6.15 -7.48
CA GLN A 8 -15.44 6.79 -8.70
C GLN A 8 -14.01 6.34 -9.01
N ALA A 9 -13.09 6.42 -8.04
CA ALA A 9 -11.70 6.01 -8.23
C ALA A 9 -11.58 4.53 -8.66
N ARG A 10 -12.37 3.64 -8.04
CA ARG A 10 -12.42 2.23 -8.44
C ARG A 10 -12.95 2.05 -9.86
N THR A 11 -13.99 2.79 -10.24
CA THR A 11 -14.57 2.70 -11.59
C THR A 11 -13.55 3.16 -12.64
N GLU A 12 -12.89 4.30 -12.41
CA GLU A 12 -11.88 4.84 -13.32
C GLU A 12 -10.65 3.91 -13.49
N LEU A 13 -10.28 3.19 -12.42
CA LEU A 13 -9.19 2.21 -12.45
C LEU A 13 -9.61 0.80 -12.92
N GLY A 14 -10.88 0.60 -13.28
CA GLY A 14 -11.41 -0.71 -13.69
C GLY A 14 -11.48 -1.76 -12.58
N LEU A 15 -11.59 -1.31 -11.33
CA LEU A 15 -11.68 -2.14 -10.12
C LEU A 15 -13.14 -2.48 -9.76
N ASP A 16 -13.34 -3.59 -9.07
CA ASP A 16 -14.64 -3.97 -8.53
C ASP A 16 -14.95 -3.17 -7.26
N ARG A 17 -16.07 -2.45 -7.24
CA ARG A 17 -16.45 -1.57 -6.11
C ARG A 17 -16.66 -2.32 -4.80
N ARG A 18 -16.95 -3.62 -4.83
CA ARG A 18 -17.29 -4.41 -3.63
C ARG A 18 -16.13 -5.19 -3.03
N ARG A 19 -14.98 -5.25 -3.72
CA ARG A 19 -13.82 -6.01 -3.25
C ARG A 19 -12.93 -5.17 -2.36
N PHE A 20 -12.23 -5.85 -1.46
CA PHE A 20 -11.20 -5.27 -0.63
C PHE A 20 -9.96 -4.98 -1.50
N THR A 21 -9.56 -3.71 -1.57
CA THR A 21 -8.45 -3.27 -2.43
C THR A 21 -7.17 -3.12 -1.64
N VAL A 22 -6.17 -3.92 -1.97
CA VAL A 22 -4.79 -3.74 -1.49
C VAL A 22 -4.02 -2.92 -2.51
N GLY A 23 -3.65 -1.69 -2.16
CA GLY A 23 -2.72 -0.88 -2.92
C GLY A 23 -1.29 -1.29 -2.64
N VAL A 24 -0.45 -1.43 -3.65
CA VAL A 24 0.97 -1.78 -3.51
C VAL A 24 1.83 -0.79 -4.31
N MET A 25 2.84 -0.20 -3.67
CA MET A 25 3.81 0.66 -4.37
C MET A 25 5.20 0.66 -3.71
N GLY A 26 6.25 0.63 -4.53
CA GLY A 26 7.64 0.72 -4.05
C GLY A 26 8.25 2.14 -4.05
N GLY A 27 7.48 3.16 -4.41
CA GLY A 27 7.99 4.47 -4.85
C GLY A 27 8.09 4.55 -6.38
N SER A 28 8.54 5.69 -6.92
CA SER A 28 8.50 5.97 -8.37
C SER A 28 9.31 4.99 -9.23
N GLN A 29 10.40 4.43 -8.68
CA GLN A 29 11.23 3.43 -9.35
C GLN A 29 10.74 1.99 -9.14
N GLY A 30 9.76 1.78 -8.27
CA GLY A 30 9.38 0.46 -7.78
C GLY A 30 10.37 -0.10 -6.75
N ALA A 31 10.01 -1.21 -6.11
CA ALA A 31 10.85 -1.89 -5.16
C ALA A 31 10.74 -3.39 -5.37
N ARG A 32 11.83 -4.01 -5.86
CA ARG A 32 11.84 -5.43 -6.23
C ARG A 32 11.36 -6.36 -5.11
N SER A 33 11.76 -6.11 -3.86
CA SER A 33 11.33 -6.90 -2.69
C SER A 33 9.81 -6.80 -2.46
N ILE A 34 9.22 -5.61 -2.61
CA ILE A 34 7.78 -5.39 -2.50
C ILE A 34 7.05 -6.05 -3.67
N ASN A 35 7.56 -5.90 -4.90
CA ASN A 35 6.94 -6.48 -6.09
C ASN A 35 6.85 -8.01 -5.98
N ALA A 36 7.94 -8.66 -5.58
CA ALA A 36 8.00 -10.11 -5.36
C ALA A 36 7.06 -10.55 -4.23
N ALA A 37 7.04 -9.81 -3.11
CA ALA A 37 6.13 -10.11 -2.01
C ALA A 37 4.65 -9.99 -2.43
N ALA A 38 4.30 -8.97 -3.23
CA ALA A 38 2.95 -8.74 -3.73
C ALA A 38 2.48 -9.84 -4.70
N LEU A 39 3.35 -10.32 -5.59
CA LEU A 39 3.06 -11.50 -6.43
C LEU A 39 2.80 -12.74 -5.56
N LYS A 40 3.59 -12.94 -4.50
CA LYS A 40 3.39 -14.05 -3.57
C LYS A 40 2.09 -13.93 -2.76
N VAL A 41 1.70 -12.71 -2.38
CA VAL A 41 0.38 -12.44 -1.77
C VAL A 41 -0.73 -12.90 -2.70
N TYR A 42 -0.66 -12.49 -3.97
CA TYR A 42 -1.66 -12.90 -4.96
C TYR A 42 -1.70 -14.42 -5.12
N GLU A 43 -0.55 -15.08 -5.26
CA GLU A 43 -0.49 -16.54 -5.36
C GLU A 43 -1.13 -17.24 -4.14
N ARG A 44 -0.89 -16.73 -2.92
CA ARG A 44 -1.39 -17.32 -1.68
C ARG A 44 -2.87 -17.05 -1.42
N LEU A 45 -3.39 -15.91 -1.90
CA LEU A 45 -4.76 -15.45 -1.66
C LEU A 45 -5.63 -15.50 -2.92
N ARG A 46 -5.16 -16.14 -4.00
CA ARG A 46 -5.83 -16.20 -5.31
C ARG A 46 -7.27 -16.66 -5.29
N ASP A 47 -7.68 -17.51 -4.34
CA ASP A 47 -9.04 -18.02 -4.25
C ASP A 47 -10.02 -17.03 -3.56
N ARG A 48 -9.53 -15.90 -3.04
CA ARG A 48 -10.35 -14.85 -2.40
C ARG A 48 -11.05 -13.99 -3.45
N SER A 49 -12.31 -14.31 -3.76
CA SER A 49 -13.14 -13.52 -4.68
C SER A 49 -13.48 -12.12 -4.17
N ASP A 50 -13.29 -11.87 -2.88
CA ASP A 50 -13.45 -10.58 -2.21
C ASP A 50 -12.15 -9.74 -2.20
N LEU A 51 -11.04 -10.22 -2.78
CA LEU A 51 -9.77 -9.51 -2.90
C LEU A 51 -9.57 -8.92 -4.30
N GLN A 52 -8.98 -7.72 -4.33
CA GLN A 52 -8.30 -7.19 -5.50
C GLN A 52 -7.01 -6.46 -5.13
N MET A 53 -6.00 -6.58 -5.98
CA MET A 53 -4.70 -5.94 -5.83
C MET A 53 -4.55 -4.83 -6.88
N LEU A 54 -4.16 -3.63 -6.45
CA LEU A 54 -3.79 -2.49 -7.30
C LEU A 54 -2.30 -2.20 -7.09
N HIS A 55 -1.45 -2.49 -8.07
CA HIS A 55 0.00 -2.47 -7.86
C HIS A 55 0.73 -1.58 -8.86
N ILE A 56 1.39 -0.55 -8.33
CA ILE A 56 2.31 0.30 -9.09
C ILE A 56 3.70 -0.34 -8.99
N THR A 57 4.10 -1.02 -10.07
CA THR A 57 5.30 -1.89 -10.08
C THR A 57 6.60 -1.09 -10.17
N GLY A 58 6.53 0.14 -10.68
CA GLY A 58 7.68 0.90 -11.17
C GLY A 58 8.00 0.51 -12.62
N ARG A 59 8.39 1.53 -13.42
CA ARG A 59 8.62 1.37 -14.87
C ARG A 59 9.67 0.31 -15.19
N GLY A 60 10.74 0.24 -14.39
CA GLY A 60 11.84 -0.71 -14.58
C GLY A 60 11.51 -2.17 -14.28
N HIS A 61 10.40 -2.44 -13.58
CA HIS A 61 10.03 -3.79 -13.14
C HIS A 61 8.74 -4.31 -13.79
N PHE A 62 8.04 -3.48 -14.57
CA PHE A 62 6.72 -3.81 -15.09
C PHE A 62 6.71 -5.11 -15.89
N ALA A 63 7.62 -5.27 -16.86
CA ALA A 63 7.68 -6.48 -17.69
C ALA A 63 8.03 -7.75 -16.90
N GLU A 64 8.92 -7.66 -15.90
CA GLU A 64 9.24 -8.79 -15.00
C GLU A 64 7.98 -9.20 -14.22
N VAL A 65 7.28 -8.24 -13.63
CA VAL A 65 6.07 -8.47 -12.83
C VAL A 65 4.91 -8.98 -13.67
N GLU A 66 4.72 -8.46 -14.88
CA GLU A 66 3.67 -8.89 -15.82
C GLU A 66 3.85 -10.36 -16.20
N ASN A 67 5.07 -10.75 -16.60
CA ASN A 67 5.38 -12.14 -16.95
C ASN A 67 5.15 -13.11 -15.77
N GLU A 68 5.62 -12.76 -14.58
CA GLU A 68 5.39 -13.59 -13.39
C GLU A 68 3.91 -13.68 -13.02
N LEU A 69 3.17 -12.59 -13.17
CA LEU A 69 1.74 -12.54 -12.91
C LEU A 69 0.95 -13.44 -13.88
N ASP A 70 1.30 -13.44 -15.16
CA ASP A 70 0.64 -14.27 -16.17
C ASP A 70 0.80 -15.76 -15.86
N ILE A 71 1.99 -16.18 -15.44
CA ILE A 71 2.24 -17.56 -14.98
C ILE A 71 1.35 -17.92 -13.78
N ILE A 72 1.21 -17.02 -12.80
CA ILE A 72 0.36 -17.26 -11.62
C ILE A 72 -1.13 -17.34 -12.01
N LYS A 73 -1.55 -16.54 -13.01
CA LYS A 73 -2.94 -16.47 -13.52
C LYS A 73 -3.34 -17.67 -14.39
N GLU A 74 -2.42 -18.48 -14.89
CA GLU A 74 -2.76 -19.75 -15.59
C GLU A 74 -3.63 -20.65 -14.72
N ARG A 75 -3.42 -20.59 -13.40
CA ARG A 75 -4.31 -21.21 -12.45
C ARG A 75 -5.52 -20.29 -12.27
N LYS A 76 -6.74 -20.81 -12.39
CA LYS A 76 -7.99 -20.06 -12.14
C LYS A 76 -8.15 -19.70 -10.66
N GLY A 77 -8.41 -18.43 -10.36
CA GLY A 77 -8.64 -17.92 -9.01
C GLY A 77 -9.79 -16.89 -8.99
N GLY A 78 -10.20 -16.50 -7.78
CA GLY A 78 -11.23 -15.49 -7.55
C GLY A 78 -10.69 -14.06 -7.42
N ALA A 79 -9.45 -13.87 -6.95
CA ALA A 79 -8.88 -12.54 -6.70
C ALA A 79 -8.50 -11.83 -8.01
N LEU A 80 -8.66 -10.51 -8.05
CA LEU A 80 -8.23 -9.67 -9.18
C LEU A 80 -6.84 -9.07 -8.90
N TYR A 81 -6.08 -8.84 -9.97
CA TYR A 81 -4.77 -8.20 -9.88
C TYR A 81 -4.53 -7.29 -11.08
N HIS A 82 -4.49 -5.99 -10.79
CA HIS A 82 -4.25 -4.90 -11.71
C HIS A 82 -2.87 -4.32 -11.45
N ILE A 83 -2.04 -4.27 -12.50
CA ILE A 83 -0.69 -3.73 -12.44
C ILE A 83 -0.60 -2.47 -13.30
N PHE A 84 0.16 -1.49 -12.81
CA PHE A 84 0.46 -0.25 -13.51
C PHE A 84 1.98 -0.01 -13.42
N PRO A 85 2.65 0.36 -14.51
CA PRO A 85 4.08 0.69 -14.45
C PRO A 85 4.34 1.95 -13.64
N TYR A 86 3.40 2.90 -13.69
CA TYR A 86 3.44 4.22 -13.07
C TYR A 86 2.03 4.82 -13.06
N MET A 87 1.76 5.73 -12.14
CA MET A 87 0.50 6.48 -12.08
C MET A 87 0.80 7.95 -11.78
N GLU A 88 0.25 8.85 -12.59
CA GLU A 88 0.35 10.30 -12.36
C GLU A 88 -0.64 10.75 -11.30
N GLU A 89 -1.89 10.30 -11.42
CA GLU A 89 -2.99 10.63 -10.51
C GLU A 89 -3.00 9.74 -9.26
N MET A 90 -2.03 9.95 -8.37
CA MET A 90 -1.92 9.19 -7.12
C MET A 90 -3.16 9.33 -6.21
N ASN A 91 -3.95 10.38 -6.37
CA ASN A 91 -5.23 10.53 -5.68
C ASN A 91 -6.19 9.37 -5.98
N LEU A 92 -6.25 8.90 -7.22
CA LEU A 92 -7.08 7.75 -7.61
C LEU A 92 -6.59 6.47 -6.93
N PHE A 93 -5.27 6.27 -6.89
CA PHE A 93 -4.66 5.13 -6.21
C PHE A 93 -5.07 5.09 -4.74
N TYR A 94 -4.84 6.16 -3.99
CA TYR A 94 -5.12 6.18 -2.56
C TYR A 94 -6.63 6.05 -2.27
N GLN A 95 -7.49 6.76 -2.99
CA GLN A 95 -8.95 6.69 -2.78
C GLN A 95 -9.53 5.30 -3.06
N ALA A 96 -8.95 4.54 -4.00
CA ALA A 96 -9.42 3.21 -4.32
C ALA A 96 -9.08 2.16 -3.25
N CYS A 97 -8.07 2.42 -2.41
CA CYS A 97 -7.48 1.45 -1.48
C CYS A 97 -8.25 1.31 -0.16
N ASP A 98 -8.25 0.09 0.38
CA ASP A 98 -8.61 -0.23 1.76
C ASP A 98 -7.37 -0.26 2.67
N VAL A 99 -6.26 -0.76 2.13
CA VAL A 99 -4.96 -0.79 2.80
C VAL A 99 -3.85 -0.53 1.77
N VAL A 100 -2.78 0.15 2.19
CA VAL A 100 -1.61 0.42 1.34
C VAL A 100 -0.39 -0.35 1.85
N VAL A 101 0.31 -1.04 0.96
CA VAL A 101 1.60 -1.67 1.18
C VAL A 101 2.66 -0.84 0.46
N ALA A 102 3.57 -0.20 1.21
CA ALA A 102 4.50 0.72 0.59
C ALA A 102 5.85 0.88 1.30
N ARG A 103 6.83 1.43 0.58
CA ARG A 103 7.99 2.07 1.22
C ARG A 103 7.54 3.25 2.08
N SER A 104 8.30 3.56 3.13
CA SER A 104 8.00 4.66 4.06
C SER A 104 8.86 5.90 3.79
N GLY A 105 8.96 6.31 2.53
CA GLY A 105 9.46 7.63 2.18
C GLY A 105 8.55 8.72 2.76
N ALA A 106 9.10 9.90 3.07
CA ALA A 106 8.36 10.99 3.71
C ALA A 106 7.07 11.36 2.97
N THR A 107 7.16 11.56 1.64
CA THR A 107 6.00 11.85 0.80
C THR A 107 4.95 10.75 0.85
N THR A 108 5.35 9.48 0.77
CA THR A 108 4.41 8.35 0.82
C THR A 108 3.70 8.26 2.16
N VAL A 109 4.43 8.40 3.27
CA VAL A 109 3.81 8.39 4.62
C VAL A 109 2.87 9.57 4.78
N ALA A 110 3.27 10.75 4.31
CA ALA A 110 2.47 11.96 4.32
C ALA A 110 1.14 11.79 3.55
N GLU A 111 1.19 11.24 2.33
CA GLU A 111 0.01 10.98 1.50
C GLU A 111 -0.90 9.93 2.13
N ILE A 112 -0.37 8.78 2.57
CA ILE A 112 -1.14 7.73 3.26
C ILE A 112 -1.90 8.32 4.45
N SER A 113 -1.24 9.22 5.18
CA SER A 113 -1.82 9.90 6.33
C SER A 113 -2.89 10.88 5.94
N PHE A 114 -2.66 11.70 4.91
CA PHE A 114 -3.65 12.63 4.37
C PHE A 114 -4.93 11.90 3.93
N PHE A 115 -4.80 10.76 3.25
CA PHE A 115 -5.94 9.93 2.86
C PHE A 115 -6.52 9.08 4.01
N GLY A 116 -5.87 9.08 5.18
CA GLY A 116 -6.31 8.34 6.36
C GLY A 116 -6.40 6.83 6.15
N LEU A 117 -5.42 6.25 5.44
CA LEU A 117 -5.42 4.85 5.04
C LEU A 117 -4.62 3.97 6.03
N PRO A 118 -5.19 2.83 6.46
CA PRO A 118 -4.42 1.73 7.01
C PRO A 118 -3.25 1.36 6.10
N SER A 119 -2.09 1.04 6.68
CA SER A 119 -0.93 0.67 5.87
C SER A 119 -0.04 -0.41 6.47
N ILE A 120 0.69 -1.10 5.59
CA ILE A 120 1.82 -1.96 5.93
C ILE A 120 3.04 -1.31 5.30
N LEU A 121 3.91 -0.76 6.13
CA LEU A 121 5.07 0.02 5.70
C LEU A 121 6.33 -0.83 5.76
N ILE A 122 7.11 -0.79 4.67
CA ILE A 122 8.36 -1.52 4.51
C ILE A 122 9.51 -0.51 4.35
N PRO A 123 10.17 -0.10 5.45
CA PRO A 123 11.29 0.83 5.38
C PRO A 123 12.38 0.36 4.41
N TYR A 124 12.87 1.26 3.58
CA TYR A 124 14.03 0.99 2.75
C TYR A 124 15.27 0.79 3.63
N PRO A 125 15.96 -0.37 3.54
CA PRO A 125 16.99 -0.74 4.51
C PRO A 125 18.28 0.09 4.40
N TYR A 126 18.46 0.82 3.30
CA TYR A 126 19.64 1.65 3.04
C TYR A 126 19.35 3.14 3.11
N ALA A 127 18.24 3.54 3.74
CA ALA A 127 17.94 4.94 3.98
C ALA A 127 18.96 5.54 4.95
N THR A 128 19.53 6.70 4.60
CA THR A 128 20.44 7.45 5.46
C THR A 128 19.79 7.69 6.84
N GLN A 129 20.57 7.54 7.91
CA GLN A 129 20.13 7.68 9.31
C GLN A 129 18.83 6.93 9.67
N ASP A 130 18.47 5.88 8.92
CA ASP A 130 17.28 5.08 9.20
C ASP A 130 15.95 5.87 9.13
N HIS A 131 15.94 6.99 8.38
CA HIS A 131 14.79 7.90 8.32
C HIS A 131 13.50 7.21 7.85
N GLN A 132 13.58 6.22 6.95
CA GLN A 132 12.36 5.51 6.53
C GLN A 132 11.75 4.66 7.65
N ARG A 133 12.55 4.10 8.59
CA ARG A 133 11.96 3.42 9.75
C ARG A 133 11.27 4.43 10.65
N LEU A 134 11.93 5.57 10.93
CA LEU A 134 11.36 6.65 11.74
C LEU A 134 10.05 7.18 11.15
N ASN A 135 10.00 7.37 9.83
CA ASN A 135 8.78 7.77 9.12
C ASN A 135 7.67 6.73 9.28
N ALA A 136 7.98 5.43 9.16
CA ALA A 136 6.99 4.37 9.36
C ALA A 136 6.44 4.35 10.80
N GLU A 137 7.30 4.62 11.77
CA GLU A 137 6.94 4.65 13.19
C GLU A 137 5.96 5.77 13.54
N VAL A 138 5.91 6.87 12.78
CA VAL A 138 4.92 7.94 12.96
C VAL A 138 3.49 7.39 12.90
N LEU A 139 3.20 6.53 11.94
CA LEU A 139 1.88 5.88 11.81
C LEU A 139 1.75 4.65 12.72
N ALA A 140 2.82 3.85 12.84
CA ALA A 140 2.76 2.62 13.62
C ALA A 140 2.55 2.88 15.12
N ASN A 141 3.20 3.89 15.69
CA ASN A 141 3.04 4.28 17.09
C ASN A 141 1.62 4.78 17.42
N LYS A 142 0.84 5.15 16.40
CA LYS A 142 -0.57 5.54 16.52
C LYS A 142 -1.52 4.38 16.22
N GLY A 143 -1.00 3.20 15.89
CA GLY A 143 -1.78 2.04 15.49
C GLY A 143 -2.40 2.16 14.10
N ALA A 144 -1.96 3.12 13.27
CA ALA A 144 -2.46 3.34 11.91
C ALA A 144 -1.71 2.51 10.85
N ALA A 145 -0.58 1.92 11.21
CA ALA A 145 0.23 1.11 10.31
C ALA A 145 0.88 -0.09 11.01
N LEU A 146 1.18 -1.12 10.23
CA LEU A 146 2.14 -2.17 10.59
C LEU A 146 3.49 -1.87 9.94
N VAL A 147 4.58 -2.29 10.56
CA VAL A 147 5.94 -2.17 10.00
C VAL A 147 6.50 -3.56 9.77
N ILE A 148 6.99 -3.82 8.55
CA ILE A 148 7.75 -5.02 8.21
C ILE A 148 9.10 -4.55 7.68
N LEU A 149 10.20 -4.89 8.35
CA LEU A 149 11.52 -4.55 7.84
C LEU A 149 11.79 -5.30 6.54
N ASP A 150 12.50 -4.68 5.60
CA ASP A 150 12.75 -5.27 4.27
C ASP A 150 13.41 -6.66 4.34
N LYS A 151 14.35 -6.85 5.28
CA LYS A 151 14.99 -8.15 5.56
C LYS A 151 14.02 -9.25 6.01
N ASP A 152 12.90 -8.85 6.61
CA ASP A 152 11.85 -9.72 7.14
C ASP A 152 10.66 -9.83 6.17
N LEU A 153 10.67 -9.07 5.06
CA LEU A 153 9.61 -9.07 4.05
C LEU A 153 9.63 -10.39 3.27
N LYS A 154 8.83 -11.34 3.74
CA LYS A 154 8.50 -12.58 3.03
C LYS A 154 7.05 -12.51 2.56
N GLY A 155 6.80 -13.03 1.36
CA GLY A 155 5.46 -13.04 0.78
C GLY A 155 4.42 -13.74 1.65
N GLU A 156 4.80 -14.80 2.37
CA GLU A 156 3.95 -15.49 3.34
C GLU A 156 3.54 -14.60 4.51
N ILE A 157 4.49 -13.81 5.04
CA ILE A 157 4.24 -12.90 6.15
C ILE A 157 3.29 -11.80 5.70
N LEU A 158 3.56 -11.20 4.53
CA LEU A 158 2.69 -10.16 3.97
C LEU A 158 1.28 -10.70 3.66
N ALA A 159 1.17 -11.89 3.07
CA ALA A 159 -0.11 -12.53 2.79
C ALA A 159 -0.92 -12.81 4.05
N GLN A 160 -0.24 -13.26 5.11
CA GLN A 160 -0.87 -13.49 6.41
C GLN A 160 -1.40 -12.19 7.02
N LYS A 161 -0.61 -11.10 6.97
CA LYS A 161 -1.05 -9.79 7.46
C LYS A 161 -2.23 -9.22 6.67
N ILE A 162 -2.21 -9.31 5.35
CA ILE A 162 -3.33 -8.88 4.52
C ILE A 162 -4.58 -9.70 4.83
N ARG A 163 -4.44 -11.02 4.96
CA ARG A 163 -5.56 -11.92 5.34
C ARG A 163 -6.16 -11.52 6.69
N GLU A 164 -5.32 -11.27 7.70
CA GLU A 164 -5.77 -10.84 9.03
C GLU A 164 -6.62 -9.57 8.91
N LEU A 165 -6.13 -8.54 8.20
CA LEU A 165 -6.85 -7.29 8.01
C LEU A 165 -8.19 -7.48 7.27
N MET A 166 -8.20 -8.27 6.19
CA MET A 166 -9.42 -8.60 5.44
C MET A 166 -10.48 -9.31 6.29
N GLU A 167 -10.05 -10.15 7.24
CA GLU A 167 -10.93 -10.91 8.13
C GLU A 167 -11.36 -10.09 9.37
N GLY A 168 -11.00 -8.80 9.44
CA GLY A 168 -11.23 -7.94 10.60
C GLY A 168 -10.39 -8.35 11.83
N ARG A 169 -9.47 -9.30 11.67
CA ARG A 169 -8.57 -9.77 12.72
C ARG A 169 -7.37 -8.83 12.82
N GLY A 170 -6.78 -8.74 14.01
CA GLY A 170 -5.66 -7.83 14.24
C GLY A 170 -6.05 -6.34 14.31
N GLY A 171 -7.34 -6.03 14.47
CA GLY A 171 -7.79 -4.67 14.77
C GLY A 171 -7.90 -3.75 13.56
N TYR A 172 -8.23 -4.27 12.37
CA TYR A 172 -8.37 -3.46 11.16
C TYR A 172 -9.31 -2.26 11.32
N GLU A 173 -10.47 -2.44 11.98
CA GLU A 173 -11.41 -1.32 12.23
C GLU A 173 -10.78 -0.22 13.10
N GLU A 174 -10.05 -0.61 14.15
CA GLU A 174 -9.32 0.33 14.99
C GLU A 174 -8.18 1.00 14.21
N MET A 175 -7.42 0.24 13.41
CA MET A 175 -6.37 0.78 12.54
C MET A 175 -6.93 1.79 11.53
N GLN A 176 -8.10 1.52 10.96
CA GLN A 176 -8.80 2.43 10.06
C GLN A 176 -9.25 3.70 10.78
N LYS A 177 -9.79 3.57 12.01
CA LYS A 177 -10.14 4.72 12.84
C LYS A 177 -8.91 5.57 13.14
N ARG A 178 -7.79 4.97 13.53
CA ARG A 178 -6.52 5.67 13.80
C ARG A 178 -5.96 6.35 12.57
N ALA A 179 -5.96 5.68 11.43
CA ALA A 179 -5.50 6.27 10.18
C ALA A 179 -6.33 7.51 9.80
N ARG A 180 -7.67 7.44 9.92
CA ARG A 180 -8.56 8.59 9.70
C ARG A 180 -8.32 9.74 10.68
N GLU A 181 -8.06 9.46 11.95
CA GLU A 181 -7.69 10.47 12.95
C GLU A 181 -6.40 11.23 12.55
N MET A 182 -5.44 10.53 11.95
CA MET A 182 -4.19 11.15 11.47
C MET A 182 -4.39 12.06 10.26
N GLY A 183 -5.35 11.76 9.39
CA GLY A 183 -5.71 12.57 8.23
C GLY A 183 -6.73 13.68 8.50
N ALA A 184 -7.30 13.75 9.71
CA ALA A 184 -8.41 14.65 10.00
C ALA A 184 -7.97 16.12 10.13
N GLY A 185 -8.67 17.01 9.40
CA GLY A 185 -8.38 18.44 9.39
C GLY A 185 -6.94 18.74 9.01
N ASN A 186 -6.30 19.70 9.67
CA ASN A 186 -4.92 20.09 9.37
C ASN A 186 -3.88 19.07 9.91
N ALA A 187 -4.29 17.92 10.45
CA ALA A 187 -3.36 16.91 10.96
C ALA A 187 -2.58 16.24 9.82
N GLY A 188 -3.24 15.93 8.70
CA GLY A 188 -2.58 15.38 7.51
C GLY A 188 -1.56 16.35 6.94
N GLU A 189 -1.97 17.61 6.73
CA GLU A 189 -1.12 18.68 6.20
C GLU A 189 0.11 18.94 7.10
N ARG A 190 -0.08 19.10 8.42
CA ARG A 190 1.05 19.29 9.34
C ARG A 190 1.99 18.10 9.38
N MET A 191 1.48 16.89 9.16
CA MET A 191 2.34 15.71 9.13
C MET A 191 3.13 15.60 7.82
N VAL A 192 2.54 16.05 6.71
CA VAL A 192 3.26 16.24 5.45
C VAL A 192 4.41 17.22 5.65
N GLU A 193 4.14 18.39 6.24
CA GLU A 193 5.15 19.41 6.52
C GLU A 193 6.27 18.87 7.41
N ALA A 194 5.93 18.25 8.54
CA ALA A 194 6.91 17.71 9.48
C ALA A 194 7.81 16.62 8.87
N LEU A 195 7.26 15.72 8.06
CA LEU A 195 8.03 14.66 7.40
C LEU A 195 8.96 15.19 6.32
N LEU A 196 8.54 16.24 5.60
CA LEU A 196 9.39 16.90 4.61
C LEU A 196 10.53 17.65 5.30
N GLU A 197 10.28 18.39 6.37
CA GLU A 197 11.32 19.08 7.14
C GLU A 197 12.41 18.13 7.68
N LEU A 198 12.01 16.94 8.17
CA LEU A 198 12.94 15.92 8.68
C LEU A 198 13.79 15.24 7.59
N THR A 199 13.37 15.30 6.32
CA THR A 199 14.07 14.65 5.20
C THR A 199 15.11 15.56 4.55
N PHE A 200 15.02 16.88 4.78
CA PHE A 200 15.92 17.90 4.22
C PHE A 200 16.91 18.50 5.24
N GLN A 201 17.04 17.90 6.43
CA GLN A 201 18.09 18.20 7.42
C GLN A 201 19.18 17.13 7.41
#